data_AF-F0SMT2-F1
#
_entry.id   AF-F0SMT2-F1
#
_cell.length_a   1.000
_cell.length_b   1.000
_cell.length_c   1.000
_cell.angle_alpha   90.00
_cell.angle_beta   90.00
_cell.angle_gamma   90.00
#
_symmetry.space_group_name_H-M   'P 1'
#
loop_
_entity.id
_entity.type
_entity.pdbx_description
1 polymer ?
#
loop_
_entity_poly.entity_id
_entity_poly.type
_entity_poly.pdbx_seq_one_letter_code
_entity_poly.pdbx_strand_id
1 'polypeptide(L)'
;MQQDAWPTLPAPTDPVVVWEQYLQGCCDRESQCRVRASAHDQTPQQREQVLLRRLSDTARESLEKHALSDTGASLQRQALELIRLRRRVLPDDYPGWNKPEVFLGAAALHRAVHALIEEYDRFRLQHDLLHDICSRWIGVAQATVQGSLTDSAPVFTLGQQMRNIAADGTISPAEFLRFACGYAEYEPLQLNRFQRAALAQGLHAGYLASRLFRKQNWLIDTDAFLTAALFKDVAWFIPGADEKSLSRGQHAEWSAGLMAQCEDLRIAVPRLIREHHECLDGSGLPLGLSAAALRRDSRLMSVLTRWSELFVRGEENNRVDGKADNSLAGPTPVLVSESLEGRWDPVWISRLLENLQLPRPEGLPHPSGEPRQNANPHWRLPRPHFIQKQGVPLPLRARRPNA
;
A
#
# COMPACT_ATOMS: atom_id res chain seq x y z
N MET A 1 -17.82 -50.88 12.92
CA MET A 1 -17.03 -50.23 11.87
C MET A 1 -16.83 -48.78 12.27
N GLN A 2 -15.61 -48.39 12.64
CA GLN A 2 -15.29 -46.96 12.76
C GLN A 2 -15.30 -46.39 11.35
N GLN A 3 -16.16 -45.41 11.08
CA GLN A 3 -16.02 -44.61 9.86
C GLN A 3 -14.78 -43.75 10.04
N ASP A 4 -13.69 -44.10 9.37
CA ASP A 4 -12.49 -43.27 9.36
C ASP A 4 -12.86 -41.89 8.83
N ALA A 5 -12.83 -40.90 9.74
CA ALA A 5 -13.14 -39.52 9.42
C ALA A 5 -12.31 -39.08 8.20
N TRP A 6 -12.92 -38.37 7.26
CA TRP A 6 -12.21 -37.83 6.10
C TRP A 6 -11.02 -36.98 6.56
N PRO A 7 -9.86 -37.06 5.89
CA PRO A 7 -8.76 -36.17 6.21
C PRO A 7 -9.21 -34.73 5.97
N THR A 8 -8.84 -33.84 6.90
CA THR A 8 -9.12 -32.41 6.79
C THR A 8 -8.52 -31.88 5.50
N LEU A 9 -9.32 -31.14 4.72
CA LEU A 9 -8.87 -30.51 3.48
C LEU A 9 -7.77 -29.47 3.80
N PRO A 10 -6.56 -29.57 3.22
CA PRO A 10 -5.51 -28.58 3.41
C PRO A 10 -5.88 -27.22 2.79
N ALA A 11 -5.35 -26.14 3.35
CA ALA A 11 -5.42 -24.81 2.76
C ALA A 11 -4.50 -24.71 1.53
N PRO A 12 -4.81 -23.82 0.55
CA PRO A 12 -3.96 -23.67 -0.64
C PRO A 12 -2.50 -23.31 -0.33
N THR A 13 -2.28 -22.58 0.76
CA THR A 13 -0.97 -22.13 1.23
C THR A 13 -0.27 -23.11 2.17
N ASP A 14 -0.88 -24.27 2.47
CA ASP A 14 -0.25 -25.26 3.35
C ASP A 14 1.02 -25.85 2.70
N PRO A 15 2.02 -26.26 3.52
CA PRO A 15 3.23 -26.88 3.01
C PRO A 15 2.92 -28.10 2.12
N VAL A 16 3.71 -28.30 1.07
CA VAL A 16 3.55 -29.41 0.10
C VAL A 16 3.46 -30.78 0.77
N VAL A 17 4.17 -31.00 1.88
CA VAL A 17 4.11 -32.26 2.65
C VAL A 17 2.72 -32.56 3.23
N VAL A 18 1.96 -31.52 3.62
CA VAL A 18 0.58 -31.67 4.12
C VAL A 18 -0.34 -32.11 2.98
N TRP A 19 -0.19 -31.47 1.81
CA TRP A 19 -0.90 -31.87 0.59
C TRP A 19 -0.53 -33.28 0.15
N GLU A 20 0.73 -33.68 0.25
CA GLU A 20 1.19 -35.02 -0.08
C GLU A 20 0.53 -36.08 0.81
N GLN A 21 0.51 -35.84 2.13
CA GLN A 21 -0.16 -36.72 3.10
C GLN A 21 -1.66 -36.82 2.83
N TYR A 22 -2.32 -35.70 2.51
CA TYR A 22 -3.73 -35.67 2.15
C TYR A 22 -4.02 -36.52 0.91
N LEU A 23 -3.26 -36.34 -0.17
CA LEU A 23 -3.44 -37.08 -1.41
C LEU A 23 -3.13 -38.57 -1.24
N GLN A 24 -2.09 -38.92 -0.48
CA GLN A 24 -1.77 -40.31 -0.18
C GLN A 24 -2.92 -40.96 0.61
N GLY A 25 -3.46 -40.26 1.61
CA GLY A 25 -4.64 -40.73 2.35
C GLY A 25 -5.88 -40.92 1.46
N CYS A 26 -6.06 -40.11 0.40
CA CYS A 26 -7.10 -40.35 -0.61
C CYS A 26 -6.84 -41.60 -1.45
N CYS A 27 -5.58 -41.89 -1.79
CA CYS A 27 -5.19 -43.06 -2.58
C CYS A 27 -5.38 -44.38 -1.81
N ASP A 28 -5.02 -44.36 -0.53
CA ASP A 28 -5.01 -45.52 0.37
C ASP A 28 -6.42 -45.94 0.82
N ARG A 29 -7.42 -45.10 0.62
CA ARG A 29 -8.82 -45.44 0.94
C ARG A 29 -9.38 -46.49 -0.03
N GLU A 30 -10.07 -47.45 0.58
CA GLU A 30 -10.85 -48.46 -0.13
C GLU A 30 -12.32 -48.10 -0.07
N SER A 31 -12.83 -47.47 -1.14
CA SER A 31 -14.27 -47.37 -1.35
C SER A 31 -14.71 -48.34 -2.45
N GLN A 32 -15.87 -48.97 -2.24
CA GLN A 32 -16.51 -49.80 -3.27
C GLN A 32 -17.31 -48.95 -4.28
N CYS A 33 -17.38 -47.64 -4.05
CA CYS A 33 -18.04 -46.69 -4.92
C CYS A 33 -17.17 -46.40 -6.15
N ARG A 34 -17.80 -46.29 -7.33
CA ARG A 34 -17.11 -45.90 -8.57
C ARG A 34 -17.76 -44.67 -9.17
N VAL A 35 -16.93 -43.73 -9.63
CA VAL A 35 -17.42 -42.58 -10.40
C VAL A 35 -17.80 -43.06 -11.81
N ARG A 36 -19.07 -42.88 -12.21
CA ARG A 36 -19.55 -43.24 -13.55
C ARG A 36 -19.02 -42.26 -14.60
N ALA A 37 -18.82 -42.74 -15.83
CA ALA A 37 -18.56 -41.89 -16.99
C ALA A 37 -19.73 -40.92 -17.22
N SER A 38 -19.45 -39.72 -17.73
CA SER A 38 -20.50 -38.77 -18.09
C SER A 38 -21.25 -39.20 -19.36
N ALA A 39 -22.36 -38.53 -19.68
CA ALA A 39 -23.13 -38.71 -20.91
C ALA A 39 -22.37 -38.37 -22.22
N HIS A 40 -21.09 -38.02 -22.13
CA HIS A 40 -20.21 -37.69 -23.27
C HIS A 40 -19.03 -38.67 -23.39
N ASP A 41 -19.16 -39.88 -22.85
CA ASP A 41 -18.14 -40.95 -22.85
C ASP A 41 -16.78 -40.56 -22.25
N GLN A 42 -16.69 -39.42 -21.57
CA GLN A 42 -15.45 -39.00 -20.92
C GLN A 42 -15.29 -39.69 -19.56
N THR A 43 -14.15 -40.35 -19.38
CA THR A 43 -13.77 -40.88 -18.08
C THR A 43 -13.56 -39.71 -17.09
N PRO A 44 -13.72 -39.94 -15.77
CA PRO A 44 -13.38 -38.94 -14.75
C PRO A 44 -11.95 -38.39 -14.91
N GLN A 45 -11.01 -39.26 -15.27
CA GLN A 45 -9.62 -38.94 -15.60
C GLN A 45 -9.49 -38.01 -16.81
N GLN A 46 -10.20 -38.29 -17.91
CA GLN A 46 -10.15 -37.43 -19.10
C GLN A 46 -10.69 -36.03 -18.82
N ARG A 47 -11.76 -35.91 -18.03
CA ARG A 47 -12.32 -34.63 -17.62
C ARG A 47 -11.33 -33.83 -16.78
N GLU A 48 -10.71 -34.49 -15.81
CA GLU A 48 -9.70 -33.87 -14.95
C GLU A 48 -8.46 -33.47 -15.77
N GLN A 49 -7.98 -34.31 -16.69
CA GLN A 49 -6.81 -34.03 -17.51
C GLN A 49 -7.02 -32.84 -18.45
N VAL A 50 -8.21 -32.69 -19.04
CA VAL A 50 -8.54 -31.52 -19.87
C VAL A 50 -8.55 -30.24 -19.04
N LEU A 51 -9.15 -30.31 -17.84
CA LEU A 51 -9.21 -29.19 -16.90
C LEU A 51 -7.79 -28.79 -16.42
N LEU A 52 -6.95 -29.78 -16.11
CA LEU A 52 -5.58 -29.57 -15.67
C LEU A 52 -4.64 -29.09 -16.75
N ARG A 53 -4.76 -29.56 -17.99
CA ARG A 53 -3.95 -29.04 -19.09
C ARG A 53 -4.21 -27.55 -19.26
N ARG A 54 -5.47 -27.14 -19.29
CA ARG A 54 -5.85 -25.73 -19.37
C ARG A 54 -5.27 -24.90 -18.23
N LEU A 55 -5.46 -25.34 -16.98
CA LEU A 55 -4.92 -24.60 -15.84
C LEU A 55 -3.39 -24.63 -15.75
N SER A 56 -2.75 -25.75 -16.10
CA SER A 56 -1.30 -25.86 -16.10
C SER A 56 -0.67 -24.99 -17.18
N ASP A 57 -1.32 -24.84 -18.33
CA ASP A 57 -0.86 -23.96 -19.41
C ASP A 57 -1.03 -22.49 -19.03
N THR A 58 -2.19 -22.11 -18.48
CA THR A 58 -2.42 -20.75 -17.93
C THR A 58 -1.46 -20.44 -16.78
N ALA A 59 -1.26 -21.38 -15.85
CA ALA A 59 -0.30 -21.24 -14.76
C ALA A 59 1.12 -21.07 -15.31
N ARG A 60 1.54 -21.92 -16.24
CA ARG A 60 2.90 -21.88 -16.79
C ARG A 60 3.19 -20.55 -17.48
N GLU A 61 2.27 -20.08 -18.33
CA GLU A 61 2.44 -18.82 -19.06
C GLU A 61 2.48 -17.61 -18.13
N SER A 62 1.64 -17.59 -17.08
CA SER A 62 1.61 -16.51 -16.09
C SER A 62 2.82 -16.56 -15.14
N LEU A 63 3.24 -17.76 -14.73
CA LEU A 63 4.27 -17.93 -13.71
C LEU A 63 5.69 -17.78 -14.29
N GLU A 64 6.02 -18.37 -15.44
CA GLU A 64 7.41 -18.43 -15.92
C GLU A 64 8.04 -17.07 -16.27
N LYS A 65 7.24 -16.00 -16.39
CA LYS A 65 7.76 -14.73 -16.91
C LYS A 65 8.27 -13.77 -15.83
N HIS A 66 7.70 -13.71 -14.61
CA HIS A 66 7.90 -12.55 -13.74
C HIS A 66 8.02 -12.88 -12.24
N ALA A 67 9.25 -12.87 -11.70
CA ALA A 67 9.46 -12.77 -10.25
C ALA A 67 9.40 -11.29 -9.83
N LEU A 68 8.19 -10.82 -9.50
CA LEU A 68 7.91 -9.42 -9.20
C LEU A 68 8.32 -9.02 -7.77
N SER A 69 8.32 -9.97 -6.83
CA SER A 69 8.77 -9.78 -5.44
C SER A 69 8.97 -11.15 -4.77
N ASP A 70 9.49 -11.19 -3.54
CA ASP A 70 9.58 -12.42 -2.73
C ASP A 70 8.21 -13.08 -2.52
N THR A 71 7.16 -12.28 -2.29
CA THR A 71 5.78 -12.77 -2.15
C THR A 71 5.27 -13.37 -3.46
N GLY A 72 5.43 -12.66 -4.58
CA GLY A 72 5.04 -13.17 -5.89
C GLY A 72 5.79 -14.46 -6.25
N ALA A 73 7.10 -14.50 -5.98
CA ALA A 73 7.93 -15.68 -6.17
C ALA A 73 7.54 -16.84 -5.23
N SER A 74 7.08 -16.55 -4.01
CA SER A 74 6.58 -17.56 -3.08
C SER A 74 5.28 -18.20 -3.59
N LEU A 75 4.28 -17.38 -3.96
CA LEU A 75 3.01 -17.85 -4.53
C LEU A 75 3.24 -18.67 -5.79
N GLN A 76 4.11 -18.17 -6.68
CA GLN A 76 4.52 -18.86 -7.88
C GLN A 76 5.16 -20.23 -7.58
N ARG A 77 6.14 -20.27 -6.66
CA ARG A 77 6.82 -21.52 -6.28
C ARG A 77 5.83 -22.52 -5.70
N GLN A 78 4.98 -22.09 -4.78
CA GLN A 78 3.95 -22.93 -4.17
C GLN A 78 3.02 -23.53 -5.24
N ALA A 79 2.53 -22.72 -6.18
CA ALA A 79 1.67 -23.20 -7.26
C ALA A 79 2.40 -24.26 -8.13
N LEU A 80 3.66 -24.01 -8.50
CA LEU A 80 4.47 -24.96 -9.27
C LEU A 80 4.74 -26.26 -8.49
N GLU A 81 4.97 -26.18 -7.18
CA GLU A 81 5.19 -27.36 -6.34
C GLU A 81 3.94 -28.22 -6.20
N LEU A 82 2.76 -27.62 -6.02
CA LEU A 82 1.49 -28.36 -6.01
C LEU A 82 1.19 -29.04 -7.34
N ILE A 83 1.52 -28.39 -8.47
CA ILE A 83 1.41 -28.99 -9.81
C ILE A 83 2.35 -30.20 -9.94
N ARG A 84 3.59 -30.09 -9.45
CA ARG A 84 4.57 -31.20 -9.45
C ARG A 84 4.11 -32.34 -8.54
N LEU A 85 3.57 -32.02 -7.37
CA LEU A 85 3.04 -33.00 -6.42
C LEU A 85 1.91 -33.83 -7.05
N ARG A 86 0.95 -33.20 -7.73
CA ARG A 86 -0.12 -33.91 -8.47
C ARG A 86 0.49 -34.98 -9.37
N ARG A 87 1.42 -34.59 -10.23
CA ARG A 87 2.04 -35.49 -11.23
C ARG A 87 2.79 -36.65 -10.58
N ARG A 88 3.31 -36.45 -9.37
CA ARG A 88 4.02 -37.48 -8.60
C ARG A 88 3.06 -38.49 -7.94
N VAL A 89 2.03 -38.00 -7.24
CA VAL A 89 1.12 -38.86 -6.44
C VAL A 89 0.01 -39.46 -7.29
N LEU A 90 -0.52 -38.70 -8.25
CA LEU A 90 -1.59 -39.09 -9.16
C LEU A 90 -1.12 -38.93 -10.62
N PRO A 91 -0.24 -39.83 -11.09
CA PRO A 91 0.23 -39.78 -12.47
C PRO A 91 -0.93 -40.00 -13.46
N ASP A 92 -0.70 -39.60 -14.71
CA ASP A 92 -1.73 -39.64 -15.75
C ASP A 92 -2.22 -41.05 -16.08
N ASP A 93 -1.52 -42.09 -15.69
CA ASP A 93 -1.87 -43.51 -15.86
C ASP A 93 -2.32 -44.19 -14.55
N TYR A 94 -2.57 -43.42 -13.48
CA TYR A 94 -2.91 -43.96 -12.17
C TYR A 94 -4.21 -44.81 -12.20
N PRO A 95 -4.18 -46.09 -11.82
CA PRO A 95 -5.32 -46.99 -11.98
C PRO A 95 -6.52 -46.62 -11.09
N GLY A 96 -6.31 -45.84 -10.02
CA GLY A 96 -7.34 -45.44 -9.06
C GLY A 96 -8.18 -44.23 -9.46
N TRP A 97 -8.06 -43.69 -10.68
CA TRP A 97 -8.85 -42.53 -11.14
C TRP A 97 -10.37 -42.72 -11.08
N ASN A 98 -10.84 -43.96 -11.04
CA ASN A 98 -12.26 -44.29 -10.91
C ASN A 98 -12.77 -44.25 -9.45
N LYS A 99 -11.86 -44.13 -8.47
CA LYS A 99 -12.20 -43.99 -7.04
C LYS A 99 -12.68 -42.57 -6.74
N PRO A 100 -13.84 -42.40 -6.08
CA PRO A 100 -14.35 -41.09 -5.66
C PRO A 100 -13.35 -40.28 -4.83
N GLU A 101 -12.61 -40.92 -3.93
CA GLU A 101 -11.64 -40.28 -3.04
C GLU A 101 -10.49 -39.65 -3.80
N VAL A 102 -9.96 -40.37 -4.79
CA VAL A 102 -8.89 -39.91 -5.68
C VAL A 102 -9.37 -38.73 -6.52
N PHE A 103 -10.57 -38.84 -7.09
CA PHE A 103 -11.16 -37.76 -7.87
C PHE A 103 -11.40 -36.50 -7.02
N LEU A 104 -11.92 -36.65 -5.80
CA LEU A 104 -12.16 -35.53 -4.89
C LEU A 104 -10.85 -34.90 -4.41
N GLY A 105 -9.82 -35.70 -4.13
CA GLY A 105 -8.49 -35.21 -3.76
C GLY A 105 -7.81 -34.43 -4.88
N ALA A 106 -7.87 -34.94 -6.11
CA ALA A 106 -7.38 -34.23 -7.29
C ALA A 106 -8.14 -32.91 -7.52
N ALA A 107 -9.47 -32.94 -7.41
CA ALA A 107 -10.30 -31.74 -7.54
C ALA A 107 -10.03 -30.70 -6.43
N ALA A 108 -9.71 -31.15 -5.21
CA ALA A 108 -9.31 -30.28 -4.11
C ALA A 108 -7.97 -29.57 -4.37
N LEU A 109 -6.94 -30.34 -4.75
CA LEU A 109 -5.63 -29.79 -5.12
C LEU A 109 -5.75 -28.81 -6.29
N HIS A 110 -6.60 -29.13 -7.26
CA HIS A 110 -6.87 -28.26 -8.39
C HIS A 110 -7.45 -26.90 -7.96
N ARG A 111 -8.47 -26.91 -7.09
CA ARG A 111 -9.04 -25.66 -6.54
C ARG A 111 -8.00 -24.84 -5.80
N ALA A 112 -7.09 -25.49 -5.08
CA ALA A 112 -5.98 -24.82 -4.41
C ALA A 112 -5.00 -24.17 -5.41
N VAL A 113 -4.59 -24.88 -6.46
CA VAL A 113 -3.73 -24.31 -7.52
C VAL A 113 -4.42 -23.13 -8.20
N HIS A 114 -5.71 -23.25 -8.55
CA HIS A 114 -6.47 -22.15 -9.14
C HIS A 114 -6.52 -20.92 -8.23
N ALA A 115 -6.81 -21.12 -6.94
CA ALA A 115 -6.84 -20.02 -5.97
C ALA A 115 -5.48 -19.31 -5.87
N LEU A 116 -4.36 -20.06 -5.87
CA LEU A 116 -3.01 -19.48 -5.87
C LEU A 116 -2.70 -18.69 -7.15
N ILE A 117 -3.17 -19.15 -8.31
CA ILE A 117 -3.00 -18.43 -9.58
C ILE A 117 -3.82 -17.15 -9.58
N GLU A 118 -5.08 -17.20 -9.16
CA GLU A 118 -5.92 -16.00 -9.02
C GLU A 118 -5.33 -14.99 -8.04
N GLU A 119 -4.73 -15.47 -6.95
CA GLU A 119 -4.03 -14.64 -5.98
C GLU A 119 -2.75 -14.02 -6.57
N TYR A 120 -1.97 -14.80 -7.32
CA TYR A 120 -0.79 -14.32 -8.04
C TYR A 120 -1.16 -13.26 -9.10
N ASP A 121 -2.21 -13.49 -9.90
CA ASP A 121 -2.65 -12.54 -10.92
C ASP A 121 -3.17 -11.24 -10.28
N ARG A 122 -3.90 -11.33 -9.17
CA ARG A 122 -4.30 -10.16 -8.39
C ARG A 122 -3.08 -9.39 -7.88
N PHE A 123 -2.12 -10.10 -7.29
CA PHE A 123 -0.88 -9.53 -6.80
C PHE A 123 -0.10 -8.83 -7.93
N ARG A 124 0.00 -9.47 -9.10
CA ARG A 124 0.65 -8.89 -10.29
C ARG A 124 -0.03 -7.60 -10.74
N LEU A 125 -1.36 -7.59 -10.85
CA LEU A 125 -2.10 -6.39 -11.24
C LEU A 125 -1.88 -5.23 -10.26
N GLN A 126 -1.86 -5.53 -8.96
CA GLN A 126 -1.53 -4.53 -7.94
C GLN A 126 -0.07 -4.06 -8.07
N HIS A 127 0.86 -4.97 -8.33
CA HIS A 127 2.28 -4.66 -8.56
C HIS A 127 2.45 -3.72 -9.75
N ASP A 128 1.84 -4.04 -10.90
CA ASP A 128 1.93 -3.23 -12.12
C ASP A 128 1.35 -1.83 -11.89
N LEU A 129 0.23 -1.75 -11.17
CA LEU A 129 -0.39 -0.50 -10.76
C LEU A 129 0.54 0.35 -9.87
N LEU A 130 1.10 -0.24 -8.80
CA LEU A 130 2.05 0.46 -7.93
C LEU A 130 3.33 0.83 -8.65
N HIS A 131 3.81 0.00 -9.58
CA HIS A 131 4.99 0.27 -10.38
C HIS A 131 4.81 1.53 -11.23
N ASP A 132 3.69 1.65 -11.94
CA ASP A 132 3.38 2.85 -12.73
C ASP A 132 3.30 4.10 -11.82
N ILE A 133 2.62 4.00 -10.69
CA ILE A 133 2.45 5.10 -9.75
C ILE A 133 3.78 5.53 -9.14
N CYS A 134 4.57 4.58 -8.64
CA CYS A 134 5.86 4.87 -8.00
C CYS A 134 6.84 5.44 -9.02
N SER A 135 6.88 4.88 -10.23
CA SER A 135 7.72 5.38 -11.32
C SER A 135 7.38 6.83 -11.67
N ARG A 136 6.10 7.15 -11.80
CA ARG A 136 5.63 8.53 -12.03
C ARG A 136 5.94 9.43 -10.84
N TRP A 137 5.67 8.98 -9.62
CA TRP A 137 5.94 9.74 -8.40
C TRP A 137 7.43 10.08 -8.30
N ILE A 138 8.32 9.11 -8.53
CA ILE A 138 9.77 9.28 -8.51
C ILE A 138 10.19 10.26 -9.61
N GLY A 139 9.65 10.12 -10.83
CA GLY A 139 9.93 11.03 -11.92
C GLY A 139 9.53 12.48 -11.59
N VAL A 140 8.37 12.68 -10.97
CA VAL A 140 7.92 14.01 -10.51
C VAL A 140 8.83 14.53 -9.40
N ALA A 141 9.15 13.71 -8.39
CA ALA A 141 10.01 14.10 -7.29
C ALA A 141 11.42 14.53 -7.77
N GLN A 142 12.01 13.76 -8.69
CA GLN A 142 13.29 14.09 -9.31
C GLN A 142 13.21 15.38 -10.13
N ALA A 143 12.16 15.56 -10.93
CA ALA A 143 11.95 16.80 -11.69
C ALA A 143 11.79 18.01 -10.78
N THR A 144 11.07 17.88 -9.66
CA THR A 144 10.91 18.94 -8.65
C THR A 144 12.27 19.32 -8.04
N VAL A 145 13.05 18.33 -7.61
CA VAL A 145 14.38 18.55 -7.00
C VAL A 145 15.36 19.19 -7.98
N GLN A 146 15.27 18.82 -9.26
CA GLN A 146 16.08 19.40 -10.34
C GLN A 146 15.60 20.79 -10.78
N GLY A 147 14.45 21.26 -10.29
CA GLY A 147 13.82 22.50 -10.74
C GLY A 147 13.31 22.45 -12.18
N SER A 148 13.12 21.25 -12.74
CA SER A 148 12.62 21.04 -14.10
C SER A 148 11.11 20.80 -14.17
N LEU A 149 10.42 20.66 -13.02
CA LEU A 149 8.97 20.53 -12.98
C LEU A 149 8.29 21.87 -13.29
N THR A 150 7.95 22.08 -14.57
CA THR A 150 7.29 23.29 -15.06
C THR A 150 5.78 23.13 -15.26
N ASP A 151 5.30 21.89 -15.39
CA ASP A 151 3.90 21.54 -15.65
C ASP A 151 3.32 20.80 -14.45
N SER A 152 2.10 21.16 -14.05
CA SER A 152 1.34 20.54 -12.97
C SER A 152 0.57 19.29 -13.40
N ALA A 153 0.42 19.03 -14.71
CA ALA A 153 -0.32 17.88 -15.24
C ALA A 153 0.16 16.51 -14.71
N PRO A 154 1.48 16.23 -14.58
CA PRO A 154 1.95 14.97 -14.00
C PRO A 154 1.52 14.79 -12.54
N VAL A 155 1.51 15.87 -11.76
CA VAL A 155 1.10 15.88 -10.35
C VAL A 155 -0.39 15.60 -10.24
N PHE A 156 -1.22 16.27 -11.06
CA PHE A 156 -2.67 16.04 -11.07
C PHE A 156 -3.02 14.63 -11.56
N THR A 157 -2.26 14.09 -12.51
CA THR A 157 -2.42 12.71 -12.98
C THR A 157 -2.21 11.72 -11.83
N LEU A 158 -1.16 11.89 -11.03
CA LEU A 158 -0.94 11.07 -9.82
C LEU A 158 -2.06 11.22 -8.79
N GLY A 159 -2.52 12.46 -8.55
CA GLY A 159 -3.67 12.72 -7.68
C GLY A 159 -4.94 12.00 -8.15
N GLN A 160 -5.20 12.00 -9.47
CA GLN A 160 -6.33 11.28 -10.05
C GLN A 160 -6.18 9.76 -9.95
N GLN A 161 -4.98 9.23 -10.16
CA GLN A 161 -4.69 7.80 -9.96
C GLN A 161 -4.96 7.38 -8.51
N MET A 162 -4.50 8.16 -7.52
CA MET A 162 -4.82 7.90 -6.10
C MET A 162 -6.31 7.92 -5.82
N ARG A 163 -7.05 8.87 -6.41
CA ARG A 163 -8.52 8.90 -6.30
C ARG A 163 -9.17 7.65 -6.88
N ASN A 164 -8.71 7.20 -8.04
CA ASN A 164 -9.24 5.99 -8.68
C ASN A 164 -8.98 4.75 -7.83
N ILE A 165 -7.79 4.62 -7.23
CA ILE A 165 -7.46 3.50 -6.35
C ILE A 165 -8.26 3.55 -5.05
N ALA A 166 -8.37 4.73 -4.44
CA ALA A 166 -9.25 4.94 -3.30
C ALA A 166 -10.72 4.73 -3.65
N ALA A 167 -11.08 4.83 -4.94
CA ALA A 167 -12.41 4.57 -5.47
C ALA A 167 -12.73 3.07 -5.59
N ASP A 168 -11.70 2.28 -5.90
CA ASP A 168 -11.78 0.86 -6.13
C ASP A 168 -12.13 0.09 -4.84
N GLY A 169 -13.30 -0.54 -4.84
CA GLY A 169 -13.78 -1.35 -3.72
C GLY A 169 -13.10 -2.70 -3.62
N THR A 170 -12.32 -3.12 -4.62
CA THR A 170 -11.61 -4.40 -4.64
C THR A 170 -10.28 -4.35 -3.90
N ILE A 171 -9.73 -3.15 -3.69
CA ILE A 171 -8.46 -2.96 -2.99
C ILE A 171 -8.74 -2.57 -1.53
N SER A 172 -8.40 -3.45 -0.59
CA SER A 172 -8.57 -3.13 0.82
C SER A 172 -7.57 -2.06 1.27
N PRO A 173 -7.91 -1.16 2.22
CA PRO A 173 -6.97 -0.18 2.75
C PRO A 173 -5.70 -0.81 3.32
N ALA A 174 -5.85 -1.93 4.04
CA ALA A 174 -4.75 -2.64 4.65
C ALA A 174 -3.76 -3.17 3.61
N GLU A 175 -4.30 -3.75 2.54
CA GLU A 175 -3.53 -4.27 1.42
C GLU A 175 -2.79 -3.17 0.68
N PHE A 176 -3.46 -2.08 0.28
CA PHE A 176 -2.79 -0.98 -0.41
C PHE A 176 -1.65 -0.37 0.41
N LEU A 177 -1.89 -0.09 1.70
CA LEU A 177 -0.90 0.58 2.55
C LEU A 177 0.34 -0.30 2.80
N ARG A 178 0.14 -1.60 3.07
CA ARG A 178 1.26 -2.55 3.18
C ARG A 178 1.99 -2.72 1.86
N PHE A 179 1.23 -2.84 0.77
CA PHE A 179 1.81 -3.05 -0.54
C PHE A 179 2.65 -1.84 -0.97
N ALA A 180 2.21 -0.62 -0.65
CA ALA A 180 3.01 0.59 -0.82
C ALA A 180 4.30 0.59 0.03
N CYS A 181 4.28 0.10 1.28
CA CYS A 181 5.49 -0.06 2.10
C CYS A 181 6.47 -1.05 1.47
N GLY A 182 6.00 -2.25 1.13
CA GLY A 182 6.84 -3.29 0.55
C GLY A 182 7.38 -2.89 -0.82
N TYR A 183 6.57 -2.20 -1.63
CA TYR A 183 6.99 -1.73 -2.94
C TYR A 183 8.01 -0.60 -2.86
N ALA A 184 7.92 0.31 -1.89
CA ALA A 184 8.96 1.32 -1.70
C ALA A 184 10.34 0.71 -1.43
N GLU A 185 10.38 -0.49 -0.85
CA GLU A 185 11.62 -1.25 -0.62
C GLU A 185 12.08 -2.09 -1.80
N TYR A 186 11.31 -2.11 -2.89
CA TYR A 186 11.60 -2.90 -4.07
C TYR A 186 12.96 -2.51 -4.65
N GLU A 187 13.90 -3.46 -4.61
CA GLU A 187 15.31 -3.26 -4.96
C GLU A 187 15.52 -2.55 -6.32
N PRO A 188 14.76 -2.87 -7.39
CA PRO A 188 14.88 -2.20 -8.68
C PRO A 188 14.64 -0.68 -8.66
N LEU A 189 13.99 -0.12 -7.62
CA LEU A 189 13.82 1.33 -7.50
C LEU A 189 15.12 2.05 -7.09
N GLN A 190 16.11 1.33 -6.55
CA GLN A 190 17.41 1.87 -6.12
C GLN A 190 17.32 3.07 -5.15
N LEU A 191 16.25 3.14 -4.35
CA LEU A 191 16.05 4.22 -3.39
C LEU A 191 16.82 3.97 -2.09
N ASN A 192 17.35 5.03 -1.49
CA ASN A 192 17.91 4.98 -0.13
C ASN A 192 16.78 4.94 0.93
N ARG A 193 17.11 4.59 2.18
CA ARG A 193 16.10 4.42 3.26
C ARG A 193 15.14 5.61 3.41
N PHE A 194 15.62 6.84 3.28
CA PHE A 194 14.80 8.03 3.47
C PHE A 194 13.88 8.29 2.28
N GLN A 195 14.37 8.05 1.08
CA GLN A 195 13.57 8.11 -0.15
C GLN A 195 12.45 7.06 -0.13
N ARG A 196 12.73 5.85 0.37
CA ARG A 196 11.72 4.79 0.55
C ARG A 196 10.62 5.23 1.51
N ALA A 197 11.01 5.75 2.68
CA ALA A 197 10.07 6.26 3.67
C ALA A 197 9.22 7.42 3.11
N ALA A 198 9.85 8.38 2.42
CA ALA A 198 9.16 9.50 1.79
C ALA A 198 8.13 9.05 0.74
N LEU A 199 8.50 8.09 -0.12
CA LEU A 199 7.61 7.51 -1.11
C LEU A 199 6.43 6.80 -0.43
N ALA A 200 6.69 5.87 0.49
CA ALA A 200 5.65 5.12 1.18
C ALA A 200 4.67 6.05 1.91
N GLN A 201 5.18 6.99 2.70
CA GLN A 201 4.36 7.94 3.44
C GLN A 201 3.60 8.90 2.52
N GLY A 202 4.16 9.28 1.36
CA GLY A 202 3.46 10.07 0.35
C GLY A 202 2.26 9.32 -0.23
N LEU A 203 2.46 8.06 -0.62
CA LEU A 203 1.39 7.19 -1.14
C LEU A 203 0.32 6.91 -0.10
N HIS A 204 0.70 6.66 1.16
CA HIS A 204 -0.24 6.49 2.27
C HIS A 204 -1.11 7.72 2.47
N ALA A 205 -0.48 8.89 2.63
CA ALA A 205 -1.20 10.13 2.85
C ALA A 205 -2.13 10.48 1.67
N GLY A 206 -1.66 10.30 0.43
CA GLY A 206 -2.45 10.52 -0.78
C GLY A 206 -3.66 9.59 -0.88
N TYR A 207 -3.49 8.30 -0.58
CA TYR A 207 -4.56 7.32 -0.57
C TYR A 207 -5.60 7.58 0.52
N LEU A 208 -5.15 7.80 1.77
CA LEU A 208 -6.02 8.10 2.91
C LEU A 208 -6.82 9.38 2.69
N ALA A 209 -6.17 10.44 2.21
CA ALA A 209 -6.83 11.70 1.86
C ALA A 209 -7.88 11.49 0.77
N SER A 210 -7.55 10.74 -0.30
CA SER A 210 -8.48 10.42 -1.38
C SER A 210 -9.73 9.71 -0.86
N ARG A 211 -9.56 8.74 0.05
CA ARG A 211 -10.70 8.05 0.67
C ARG A 211 -11.53 8.96 1.57
N LEU A 212 -10.92 9.87 2.32
CA LEU A 212 -11.63 10.81 3.19
C LEU A 212 -12.45 11.82 2.38
N PHE A 213 -11.92 12.31 1.27
CA PHE A 213 -12.60 13.28 0.41
C PHE A 213 -13.77 12.68 -0.38
N ARG A 214 -13.78 11.37 -0.66
CA ARG A 214 -14.94 10.71 -1.29
C ARG A 214 -16.21 10.76 -0.45
N LYS A 215 -16.08 10.71 0.88
CA LYS A 215 -17.24 10.50 1.77
C LYS A 215 -17.96 11.79 2.16
N GLN A 216 -17.33 12.96 1.99
CA GLN A 216 -17.88 14.22 2.49
C GLN A 216 -17.51 15.37 1.56
N ASN A 217 -18.41 16.35 1.44
CA ASN A 217 -18.13 17.58 0.70
C ASN A 217 -17.38 18.55 1.61
N TRP A 218 -16.06 18.54 1.52
CA TRP A 218 -15.19 19.38 2.36
C TRP A 218 -14.94 20.73 1.69
N LEU A 219 -14.89 21.80 2.48
CA LEU A 219 -14.34 23.10 2.07
C LEU A 219 -12.79 23.04 2.05
N ILE A 220 -12.23 22.00 1.44
CA ILE A 220 -10.79 21.78 1.26
C ILE A 220 -10.56 21.61 -0.24
N ASP A 221 -9.63 22.38 -0.78
CA ASP A 221 -9.14 22.18 -2.14
C ASP A 221 -8.48 20.80 -2.22
N THR A 222 -9.20 19.86 -2.84
CA THR A 222 -8.83 18.45 -2.85
C THR A 222 -7.58 18.21 -3.69
N ASP A 223 -7.42 18.92 -4.81
CA ASP A 223 -6.25 18.74 -5.69
C ASP A 223 -4.99 19.30 -5.05
N ALA A 224 -5.07 20.49 -4.42
CA ALA A 224 -3.96 21.03 -3.66
C ALA A 224 -3.60 20.14 -2.46
N PHE A 225 -4.59 19.62 -1.74
CA PHE A 225 -4.34 18.75 -0.60
C PHE A 225 -3.67 17.44 -1.01
N LEU A 226 -4.18 16.76 -2.05
CA LEU A 226 -3.61 15.49 -2.53
C LEU A 226 -2.18 15.68 -3.04
N THR A 227 -1.94 16.77 -3.75
CA THR A 227 -0.60 17.16 -4.18
C THR A 227 0.34 17.33 -2.98
N ALA A 228 -0.09 18.08 -1.96
CA ALA A 228 0.70 18.26 -0.75
C ALA A 228 0.95 16.93 -0.03
N ALA A 229 -0.07 16.07 0.10
CA ALA A 229 0.03 14.77 0.76
C ALA A 229 1.08 13.87 0.09
N LEU A 230 1.05 13.81 -1.25
CA LEU A 230 1.95 13.00 -2.05
C LEU A 230 3.40 13.49 -1.97
N PHE A 231 3.63 14.81 -1.92
CA PHE A 231 4.97 15.40 -2.07
C PHE A 231 5.49 16.13 -0.83
N LYS A 232 4.87 15.96 0.35
CA LYS A 232 5.29 16.63 1.60
C LYS A 232 6.74 16.35 2.00
N ASP A 233 7.26 15.21 1.57
CA ASP A 233 8.59 14.69 1.91
C ASP A 233 9.56 14.68 0.70
N VAL A 234 9.28 15.47 -0.36
CA VAL A 234 10.09 15.48 -1.59
C VAL A 234 11.55 15.92 -1.38
N ALA A 235 11.85 16.66 -0.30
CA ALA A 235 13.23 17.05 0.04
C ALA A 235 14.19 15.86 0.23
N TRP A 236 13.69 14.67 0.58
CA TRP A 236 14.52 13.47 0.69
C TRP A 236 15.07 12.96 -0.66
N PHE A 237 14.59 13.50 -1.78
CA PHE A 237 15.09 13.21 -3.11
C PHE A 237 16.25 14.13 -3.53
N ILE A 238 16.64 15.10 -2.70
CA ILE A 238 17.83 15.92 -2.94
C ILE A 238 19.08 15.03 -2.88
N PRO A 239 19.98 15.08 -3.89
CA PRO A 239 21.22 14.32 -3.87
C PRO A 239 22.04 14.62 -2.61
N GLY A 240 22.39 13.56 -1.87
CA GLY A 240 23.14 13.69 -0.61
C GLY A 240 22.31 14.06 0.61
N ALA A 241 20.97 14.14 0.50
CA ALA A 241 20.11 14.32 1.66
C ALA A 241 20.21 13.12 2.61
N ASP A 242 20.56 13.41 3.86
CA ASP A 242 20.52 12.51 5.00
C ASP A 242 19.85 13.16 6.22
N GLU A 243 19.60 12.37 7.26
CA GLU A 243 18.94 12.83 8.50
C GLU A 243 19.69 13.96 9.22
N LYS A 244 21.01 14.08 9.01
CA LYS A 244 21.80 15.18 9.60
C LYS A 244 21.62 16.47 8.82
N SER A 245 21.52 16.37 7.49
CA SER A 245 21.37 17.50 6.56
C SER A 245 19.95 18.07 6.54
N LEU A 246 18.95 17.23 6.78
CA LEU A 246 17.54 17.59 6.91
C LEU A 246 17.07 17.24 8.32
N SER A 247 17.58 17.98 9.31
CA SER A 247 17.22 17.80 10.72
C SER A 247 15.71 17.95 10.97
N ARG A 248 15.24 17.59 12.18
CA ARG A 248 13.81 17.53 12.55
C ARG A 248 13.04 18.78 12.08
N GLY A 249 12.24 18.63 11.02
CA GLY A 249 11.37 19.67 10.45
C GLY A 249 11.94 20.44 9.25
N GLN A 250 13.26 20.42 9.01
CA GLN A 250 13.87 21.14 7.87
C GLN A 250 13.41 20.55 6.53
N HIS A 251 13.17 19.25 6.46
CA HIS A 251 12.68 18.61 5.25
C HIS A 251 11.32 19.17 4.83
N ALA A 252 10.44 19.51 5.77
CA ALA A 252 9.14 20.12 5.49
C ALA A 252 9.30 21.51 4.83
N GLU A 253 10.24 22.32 5.33
CA GLU A 253 10.54 23.64 4.75
C GLU A 253 11.15 23.54 3.36
N TRP A 254 12.07 22.61 3.18
CA TRP A 254 12.75 22.39 1.90
C TRP A 254 11.77 21.83 0.86
N SER A 255 10.94 20.84 1.22
CA SER A 255 9.88 20.32 0.38
C SER A 255 8.89 21.41 -0.02
N ALA A 256 8.51 22.30 0.91
CA ALA A 256 7.65 23.43 0.62
C ALA A 256 8.30 24.41 -0.36
N GLY A 257 9.60 24.71 -0.20
CA GLY A 257 10.35 25.56 -1.11
C GLY A 257 10.50 24.98 -2.51
N LEU A 258 10.73 23.67 -2.61
CA LEU A 258 10.79 22.93 -3.86
C LEU A 258 9.45 22.97 -4.60
N MET A 259 8.34 22.64 -3.92
CA MET A 259 7.01 22.62 -4.53
C MET A 259 6.46 24.02 -4.84
N ALA A 260 6.97 25.08 -4.21
CA ALA A 260 6.60 26.47 -4.55
C ALA A 260 7.07 26.91 -5.95
N GLN A 261 7.94 26.13 -6.61
CA GLN A 261 8.40 26.41 -7.96
C GLN A 261 7.30 26.13 -9.00
N CYS A 262 6.39 25.20 -8.73
CA CYS A 262 5.25 24.88 -9.57
C CYS A 262 4.19 25.99 -9.51
N GLU A 263 3.99 26.74 -10.59
CA GLU A 263 3.21 27.99 -10.57
C GLU A 263 1.76 27.79 -10.10
N ASP A 264 1.10 26.73 -10.58
CA ASP A 264 -0.29 26.40 -10.27
C ASP A 264 -0.51 25.98 -8.79
N LEU A 265 0.57 25.66 -8.08
CA LEU A 265 0.53 25.09 -6.73
C LEU A 265 0.96 26.08 -5.65
N ARG A 266 1.36 27.30 -6.03
CA ARG A 266 2.17 28.24 -5.22
C ARG A 266 1.63 28.64 -3.85
N ILE A 267 0.32 28.61 -3.62
CA ILE A 267 -0.26 29.16 -2.38
C ILE A 267 -0.59 28.06 -1.37
N ALA A 268 -1.46 27.12 -1.75
CA ALA A 268 -1.98 26.13 -0.80
C ALA A 268 -0.97 25.00 -0.52
N VAL A 269 -0.28 24.50 -1.55
CA VAL A 269 0.58 23.32 -1.45
C VAL A 269 1.82 23.57 -0.56
N PRO A 270 2.65 24.61 -0.79
CA PRO A 270 3.82 24.86 0.06
C PRO A 270 3.47 25.05 1.54
N ARG A 271 2.32 25.65 1.83
CA ARG A 271 1.86 25.83 3.20
C ARG A 271 1.53 24.50 3.86
N LEU A 272 0.70 23.66 3.22
CA LEU A 272 0.36 22.33 3.73
C LEU A 272 1.60 21.46 3.94
N ILE A 273 2.52 21.48 2.97
CA ILE A 273 3.79 20.77 3.06
C ILE A 273 4.64 21.31 4.20
N ARG A 274 4.68 22.61 4.46
CA ARG A 274 5.49 23.14 5.56
C ARG A 274 4.91 22.76 6.93
N GLU A 275 3.59 22.73 7.03
CA GLU A 275 2.86 22.60 8.29
C GLU A 275 2.55 21.13 8.68
N HIS A 276 2.98 20.14 7.90
CA HIS A 276 2.56 18.74 8.10
C HIS A 276 3.11 18.04 9.35
N HIS A 277 4.09 18.63 10.05
CA HIS A 277 4.60 18.18 11.35
C HIS A 277 4.14 19.06 12.52
N GLU A 278 3.31 20.07 12.26
CA GLU A 278 2.82 20.98 13.28
C GLU A 278 1.78 20.29 14.18
N CYS A 279 1.85 20.55 15.49
CA CYS A 279 1.01 19.94 16.52
C CYS A 279 0.08 20.98 17.15
N LEU A 280 -1.10 20.58 17.61
CA LEU A 280 -2.08 21.49 18.20
C LEU A 280 -1.58 22.20 19.48
N ASP A 281 -0.67 21.59 20.21
CA ASP A 281 -0.04 22.14 21.42
C ASP A 281 1.14 23.08 21.13
N GLY A 282 1.54 23.25 19.87
CA GLY A 282 2.69 24.06 19.46
C GLY A 282 4.05 23.36 19.61
N SER A 283 4.08 22.07 19.97
CA SER A 283 5.32 21.29 20.05
C SER A 283 5.85 20.83 18.68
N GLY A 284 5.06 21.03 17.63
CA GLY A 284 5.39 20.64 16.27
C GLY A 284 6.49 21.49 15.65
N LEU A 285 7.05 20.98 14.56
CA LEU A 285 8.13 21.61 13.81
C LEU A 285 7.69 21.79 12.36
N PRO A 286 8.29 22.73 11.61
CA PRO A 286 9.41 23.60 11.99
C PRO A 286 9.02 24.93 12.64
N LEU A 287 7.74 25.30 12.67
CA LEU A 287 7.28 26.64 13.05
C LEU A 287 6.74 26.73 14.48
N GLY A 288 6.38 25.61 15.12
CA GLY A 288 5.77 25.62 16.46
C GLY A 288 4.37 26.23 16.46
N LEU A 289 3.59 26.03 15.39
CA LEU A 289 2.23 26.53 15.28
C LEU A 289 1.31 25.78 16.24
N SER A 290 0.52 26.52 17.02
CA SER A 290 -0.52 25.93 17.86
C SER A 290 -1.84 25.76 17.11
N ALA A 291 -2.82 25.12 17.76
CA ALA A 291 -4.17 24.96 17.24
C ALA A 291 -4.77 26.28 16.71
N ALA A 292 -4.53 27.40 17.43
CA ALA A 292 -4.97 28.75 17.06
C ALA A 292 -4.54 29.17 15.65
N ALA A 293 -3.31 28.80 15.26
CA ALA A 293 -2.69 29.16 13.99
C ALA A 293 -2.94 28.12 12.88
N LEU A 294 -3.13 26.84 13.24
CA LEU A 294 -3.29 25.78 12.26
C LEU A 294 -4.67 25.79 11.59
N ARG A 295 -4.66 25.83 10.26
CA ARG A 295 -5.85 25.66 9.43
C ARG A 295 -6.37 24.23 9.51
N ARG A 296 -7.66 24.08 9.22
CA ARG A 296 -8.38 22.79 9.24
C ARG A 296 -7.70 21.71 8.40
N ASP A 297 -7.22 22.07 7.21
CA ASP A 297 -6.52 21.17 6.30
C ASP A 297 -5.12 20.81 6.81
N SER A 298 -4.37 21.74 7.40
CA SER A 298 -3.07 21.42 8.04
C SER A 298 -3.24 20.41 9.17
N ARG A 299 -4.26 20.58 10.03
CA ARG A 299 -4.53 19.60 11.10
C ARG A 299 -4.82 18.21 10.56
N LEU A 300 -5.56 18.11 9.46
CA LEU A 300 -5.80 16.84 8.79
C LEU A 300 -4.48 16.27 8.24
N MET A 301 -3.67 17.08 7.56
CA MET A 301 -2.38 16.68 7.01
C MET A 301 -1.44 16.14 8.10
N SER A 302 -1.39 16.81 9.26
CA SER A 302 -0.57 16.36 10.39
C SER A 302 -1.02 15.01 10.95
N VAL A 303 -2.34 14.78 11.07
CA VAL A 303 -2.88 13.48 11.51
C VAL A 303 -2.55 12.37 10.51
N LEU A 304 -2.72 12.61 9.21
CA LEU A 304 -2.39 11.63 8.17
C LEU A 304 -0.89 11.32 8.14
N THR A 305 -0.05 12.36 8.28
CA THR A 305 1.40 12.22 8.37
C THR A 305 1.76 11.35 9.56
N ARG A 306 1.31 11.71 10.76
CA ARG A 306 1.66 11.00 11.99
C ARG A 306 1.21 9.54 11.95
N TRP A 307 0.00 9.27 11.47
CA TRP A 307 -0.49 7.90 11.32
C TRP A 307 0.41 7.09 10.38
N SER A 308 0.78 7.67 9.23
CA SER A 308 1.62 6.99 8.23
C SER A 308 3.03 6.71 8.76
N GLU A 309 3.62 7.62 9.53
CA GLU A 309 4.91 7.39 10.20
C GLU A 309 4.86 6.22 11.18
N LEU A 310 3.84 6.19 12.03
CA LEU A 310 3.64 5.12 13.01
C LEU A 310 3.42 3.78 12.30
N PHE A 311 2.69 3.77 11.19
CA PHE A 311 2.45 2.58 10.39
C PHE A 311 3.74 2.06 9.75
N VAL A 312 4.49 2.91 9.03
CA VAL A 312 5.76 2.53 8.40
C VAL A 312 6.77 2.02 9.44
N ARG A 313 6.90 2.71 10.59
CA ARG A 313 7.77 2.26 11.69
C ARG A 313 7.33 0.91 12.26
N GLY A 314 6.02 0.69 12.39
CA GLY A 314 5.46 -0.60 12.83
C GLY A 314 5.84 -1.74 11.88
N GLU A 315 5.67 -1.53 10.58
CA GLU A 315 6.06 -2.49 9.53
C GLU A 315 7.56 -2.80 9.54
N GLU A 316 8.42 -1.78 9.72
CA GLU A 316 9.87 -1.96 9.86
C GLU A 316 10.22 -2.84 11.07
N ASN A 317 9.64 -2.56 12.24
CA ASN A 317 9.88 -3.34 13.46
C ASN A 317 9.39 -4.79 13.33
N ASN A 318 8.20 -4.99 12.78
CA ASN A 318 7.58 -6.30 12.58
C ASN A 318 8.45 -7.23 11.72
N ARG A 319 9.16 -6.68 10.73
CA ARG A 319 10.09 -7.45 9.89
C ARG A 319 11.35 -7.87 10.65
N VAL A 320 11.90 -6.98 11.48
CA VAL A 320 13.07 -7.28 12.31
C VAL A 320 12.75 -8.39 13.31
N ASP A 321 11.55 -8.35 13.91
CA ASP A 321 11.12 -9.31 14.92
C ASP A 321 10.50 -10.58 14.34
N GLY A 322 10.30 -10.66 13.01
CA GLY A 322 9.59 -11.76 12.35
C GLY A 322 8.11 -11.89 12.77
N LYS A 323 7.55 -10.87 13.41
CA LYS A 323 6.16 -10.83 13.87
C LYS A 323 5.33 -10.04 12.87
N ALA A 324 4.58 -10.72 12.02
CA ALA A 324 3.63 -10.07 11.15
C ALA A 324 2.38 -9.63 11.92
N ASP A 325 2.46 -8.55 12.70
CA ASP A 325 1.24 -7.85 13.14
C ASP A 325 0.70 -7.04 11.96
N ASN A 326 -0.15 -7.69 11.17
CA ASN A 326 -0.74 -7.16 9.95
C ASN A 326 -1.89 -6.16 10.21
N SER A 327 -1.98 -5.61 11.42
CA SER A 327 -3.12 -4.81 11.83
C SER A 327 -2.95 -3.33 11.47
N LEU A 328 -3.92 -2.79 10.72
CA LEU A 328 -4.11 -1.35 10.57
C LEU A 328 -4.31 -0.63 11.92
N ALA A 329 -4.61 -1.37 12.99
CA ALA A 329 -4.77 -0.82 14.33
C ALA A 329 -3.45 -0.52 15.05
N GLY A 330 -2.29 -0.98 14.55
CA GLY A 330 -0.99 -0.78 15.20
C GLY A 330 -0.69 0.69 15.58
N PRO A 331 -0.92 1.68 14.69
CA PRO A 331 -0.75 3.10 15.01
C PRO A 331 -1.74 3.67 16.03
N THR A 332 -2.91 3.05 16.19
CA THR A 332 -4.06 3.63 16.89
C THR A 332 -3.78 3.96 18.36
N PRO A 333 -3.21 3.07 19.19
CA PRO A 333 -2.97 3.37 20.61
C PRO A 333 -2.09 4.60 20.82
N VAL A 334 -1.00 4.71 20.05
CA VAL A 334 -0.06 5.84 20.14
C VAL A 334 -0.74 7.13 19.68
N LEU A 335 -1.41 7.10 18.53
CA LEU A 335 -2.07 8.28 17.97
C LEU A 335 -3.19 8.81 18.88
N VAL A 336 -3.93 7.92 19.54
CA VAL A 336 -4.99 8.27 20.49
C VAL A 336 -4.40 8.87 21.76
N SER A 337 -3.35 8.27 22.34
CA SER A 337 -2.66 8.85 23.50
C SER A 337 -2.17 10.27 23.21
N GLU A 338 -1.46 10.46 22.10
CA GLU A 338 -0.96 11.78 21.69
C GLU A 338 -2.10 12.79 21.44
N SER A 339 -3.28 12.33 21.01
CA SER A 339 -4.45 13.19 20.85
C SER A 339 -5.11 13.58 22.16
N LEU A 340 -5.19 12.66 23.13
CA LEU A 340 -5.69 12.95 24.48
C LEU A 340 -4.77 13.91 25.23
N GLU A 341 -3.48 13.88 24.92
CA GLU A 341 -2.47 14.86 25.36
C GLU A 341 -2.59 16.22 24.64
N GLY A 342 -3.49 16.33 23.66
CA GLY A 342 -3.76 17.57 22.94
C GLY A 342 -2.80 17.87 21.79
N ARG A 343 -1.99 16.89 21.34
CA ARG A 343 -1.03 17.09 20.23
C ARG A 343 -1.71 17.03 18.86
N TRP A 344 -2.74 16.20 18.70
CA TRP A 344 -3.42 15.96 17.44
C TRP A 344 -4.93 16.18 17.53
N ASP A 345 -5.55 16.61 16.42
CA ASP A 345 -6.98 16.90 16.36
C ASP A 345 -7.81 15.60 16.50
N PRO A 346 -8.55 15.44 17.62
CA PRO A 346 -9.26 14.19 17.89
C PRO A 346 -10.44 13.96 16.93
N VAL A 347 -10.98 15.02 16.32
CA VAL A 347 -12.04 14.88 15.30
C VAL A 347 -11.47 14.25 14.03
N TRP A 348 -10.26 14.65 13.63
CA TRP A 348 -9.60 14.07 12.46
C TRP A 348 -9.15 12.63 12.69
N ILE A 349 -8.72 12.29 13.90
CA ILE A 349 -8.42 10.90 14.25
C ILE A 349 -9.67 10.04 14.20
N SER A 350 -10.79 10.46 14.80
CA SER A 350 -12.05 9.72 14.70
C SER A 350 -12.46 9.45 13.24
N ARG A 351 -12.31 10.44 12.36
CA ARG A 351 -12.64 10.31 10.93
C ARG A 351 -11.69 9.38 10.18
N LEU A 352 -10.40 9.42 10.52
CA LEU A 352 -9.41 8.51 9.97
C LEU A 352 -9.73 7.06 10.37
N LEU A 353 -10.01 6.81 11.65
CA LEU A 353 -10.35 5.47 12.15
C LEU A 353 -11.64 4.94 11.51
N GLU A 354 -12.67 5.79 11.38
CA GLU A 354 -13.90 5.43 10.65
C GLU A 354 -13.62 5.12 9.17
N ASN A 355 -12.74 5.88 8.52
CA ASN A 355 -12.36 5.62 7.12
C ASN A 355 -11.65 4.27 6.94
N LEU A 356 -10.82 3.91 7.91
CA LEU A 356 -10.10 2.64 8.01
C LEU A 356 -10.95 1.49 8.54
N GLN A 357 -12.22 1.74 8.93
CA GLN A 357 -13.12 0.76 9.54
C GLN A 357 -12.56 0.16 10.84
N LEU A 358 -11.81 0.97 11.59
CA LEU A 358 -11.25 0.59 12.88
C LEU A 358 -12.22 0.98 14.01
N PRO A 359 -12.27 0.20 15.10
CA PRO A 359 -13.09 0.55 16.25
C PRO A 359 -12.63 1.89 16.81
N ARG A 360 -13.60 2.76 17.13
CA ARG A 360 -13.32 4.05 17.75
C ARG A 360 -13.04 3.85 19.25
N PRO A 361 -11.87 4.26 19.76
CA PRO A 361 -11.56 4.23 21.18
C PRO A 361 -12.49 5.13 22.02
N GLU A 362 -12.65 4.77 23.28
CA GLU A 362 -13.32 5.63 24.27
C GLU A 362 -12.56 6.96 24.43
N GLY A 363 -13.29 8.05 24.67
CA GLY A 363 -12.72 9.39 24.86
C GLY A 363 -12.55 10.24 23.58
N LEU A 364 -12.60 9.63 22.39
CA LEU A 364 -12.59 10.40 21.14
C LEU A 364 -14.00 10.94 20.79
N PRO A 365 -14.11 12.20 20.31
CA PRO A 365 -15.37 12.80 19.92
C PRO A 365 -15.99 12.06 18.72
N HIS A 366 -17.30 12.18 18.56
CA HIS A 366 -17.98 11.66 17.37
C HIS A 366 -17.53 12.43 16.12
N PRO A 367 -17.28 11.75 14.98
CA PRO A 367 -16.78 12.38 13.74
C PRO A 367 -17.72 13.44 13.14
N SER A 368 -18.98 13.48 13.56
CA SER A 368 -19.98 14.49 13.20
C SER A 368 -19.75 15.85 13.84
N GLY A 369 -18.88 15.95 14.85
CA GLY A 369 -18.46 17.25 15.38
C GLY A 369 -17.75 18.05 14.29
N GLU A 370 -18.12 19.33 14.11
CA GLU A 370 -17.28 20.21 13.31
C GLU A 370 -15.92 20.38 14.01
N PRO A 371 -14.79 20.19 13.30
CA PRO A 371 -13.50 20.55 13.86
C PRO A 371 -13.53 22.04 14.19
N ARG A 372 -13.10 22.41 15.40
CA ARG A 372 -13.14 23.80 15.90
C ARG A 372 -12.58 24.75 14.85
N GLN A 373 -13.46 25.56 14.26
CA GLN A 373 -13.08 26.56 13.26
C GLN A 373 -12.22 27.62 13.96
N ASN A 374 -11.03 27.91 13.43
CA ASN A 374 -10.27 29.09 13.86
C ASN A 374 -10.39 30.19 12.81
N ALA A 375 -10.85 31.34 13.28
CA ALA A 375 -10.99 32.58 12.54
C ALA A 375 -9.68 33.37 12.66
N ASN A 376 -8.76 33.21 11.72
CA ASN A 376 -7.73 34.24 11.51
C ASN A 376 -7.41 34.42 10.01
N PRO A 377 -8.06 35.39 9.32
CA PRO A 377 -7.91 35.60 7.88
C PRO A 377 -6.63 36.36 7.47
N HIS A 378 -5.75 36.75 8.39
CA HIS A 378 -4.64 37.68 8.10
C HIS A 378 -3.23 37.09 8.11
N TRP A 379 -3.08 35.77 7.97
CA TRP A 379 -1.76 35.15 7.93
C TRP A 379 -1.01 35.43 6.63
N ARG A 380 0.20 35.98 6.72
CA ARG A 380 1.16 36.09 5.60
C ARG A 380 2.21 34.99 5.77
N LEU A 381 2.53 34.26 4.69
CA LEU A 381 3.61 33.26 4.71
C LEU A 381 4.90 33.89 5.26
N PRO A 382 5.47 33.37 6.37
CA PRO A 382 6.84 33.70 6.75
C PRO A 382 7.77 33.32 5.58
N ARG A 383 8.66 34.25 5.19
CA ARG A 383 9.70 33.94 4.21
C ARG A 383 10.63 32.89 4.84
N PRO A 384 10.98 31.80 4.13
CA PRO A 384 11.88 30.79 4.67
C PRO A 384 13.20 31.45 5.10
N HIS A 385 13.66 31.21 6.34
CA HIS A 385 14.90 31.79 6.86
C HIS A 385 16.16 31.30 6.14
N PHE A 386 16.06 30.26 5.32
CA PHE A 386 17.18 29.54 4.70
C PHE A 386 17.72 30.19 3.41
N ILE A 387 16.92 31.01 2.72
CA ILE A 387 17.36 31.66 1.46
C ILE A 387 18.51 32.65 1.71
N GLN A 388 18.79 33.03 2.96
CA GLN A 388 19.83 34.02 3.28
C GLN A 388 21.15 33.46 3.84
N LYS A 389 21.23 32.20 4.28
CA LYS A 389 22.35 31.76 5.15
C LYS A 389 23.28 30.66 4.63
N GLN A 390 23.02 30.02 3.49
CA GLN A 390 23.98 29.05 2.95
C GLN A 390 24.22 29.35 1.47
N GLY A 391 25.48 29.67 1.14
CA GLY A 391 25.96 29.92 -0.22
C GLY A 391 25.98 28.69 -1.11
N VAL A 392 24.96 27.84 -1.03
CA VAL A 392 24.68 26.83 -2.04
C VAL A 392 24.12 27.60 -3.25
N PRO A 393 24.84 27.67 -4.38
CA PRO A 393 24.31 28.31 -5.57
C PRO A 393 23.07 27.53 -6.00
N LEU A 394 21.89 28.14 -5.84
CA LEU A 394 20.70 27.66 -6.53
C LEU A 394 21.04 27.58 -8.02
N PRO A 395 20.62 26.53 -8.75
CA PRO A 395 20.79 26.48 -10.19
C PRO A 395 20.19 27.77 -10.75
N LEU A 396 21.07 28.61 -11.31
CA LEU A 396 20.69 29.87 -11.93
C LEU A 396 19.55 29.57 -12.88
N ARG A 397 18.39 30.20 -12.62
CA ARG A 397 17.27 30.23 -13.57
C ARG A 397 17.83 30.32 -14.97
N ALA A 398 17.54 29.32 -15.81
CA ALA A 398 17.78 29.43 -17.23
C ALA A 398 17.16 30.76 -17.68
N ARG A 399 18.02 31.71 -18.09
CA ARG A 399 17.57 32.96 -18.67
C ARG A 399 16.63 32.56 -19.80
N ARG A 400 15.36 32.97 -19.71
CA ARG A 400 14.46 32.89 -20.86
C ARG A 400 15.19 33.56 -22.03
N PRO A 401 15.39 32.90 -23.19
CA PRO A 401 15.86 33.61 -24.36
C PRO A 401 14.83 34.71 -24.64
N ASN A 402 15.33 35.94 -24.80
CA ASN A 402 14.50 37.11 -25.07
C ASN A 402 13.59 36.81 -26.28
N ALA A 403 12.28 36.95 -26.07
CA ALA A 403 11.30 37.17 -27.12
C ALA A 403 11.13 38.68 -27.32
#